data_AF-A0A7J8Q598-F1
#
_entry.id   AF-A0A7J8Q598-F1
#
_cell.length_a   1.000
_cell.length_b   1.000
_cell.length_c   1.000
_cell.angle_alpha   90.00
_cell.angle_beta   90.00
_cell.angle_gamma   90.00
#
_symmetry.space_group_name_H-M   'P 1'
#
loop_
_entity.id
_entity.type
_entity.pdbx_description
1 polymer ?
#
loop_
_entity_poly.entity_id
_entity_poly.type
_entity_poly.pdbx_seq_one_letter_code
_entity_poly.pdbx_strand_id
1 'polypeptide(L)'
;VSDEGDVLYVFPKDYRSKLAAKSFRIKFEPWVDKAKAALEYLIRVSFGTALIASIVLVYTTIIALITSRSDEDNRGRRGGRSYDTGFTFYLSPTDLFWYWDPYYYRRRRLRTDDDERMNFIESVFSFVFGDGDPNQGIEEERWKLIGEYITSNGGVVTAEELAPYLDLPTTKGAL
;
A
#
# COMPACT_ATOMS: atom_id res chain seq x y z
N VAL A 1 -2.77 49.97 9.98
CA VAL A 1 -1.96 50.12 11.21
C VAL A 1 -2.58 51.27 11.98
N SER A 2 -3.09 51.01 13.18
CA SER A 2 -3.40 52.05 14.17
C SER A 2 -2.11 52.47 14.87
N ASP A 3 -2.04 53.67 15.44
CA ASP A 3 -0.87 54.20 16.15
C ASP A 3 -0.46 53.35 17.38
N GLU A 4 -1.28 52.37 17.78
CA GLU A 4 -1.04 51.40 18.87
C GLU A 4 -0.46 50.05 18.42
N GLY A 5 -0.19 49.86 17.11
CA GLY A 5 0.38 48.61 16.60
C GLY A 5 -0.65 47.50 16.30
N ASP A 6 -1.94 47.78 16.45
CA ASP A 6 -3.01 46.82 16.14
C ASP A 6 -3.12 46.58 14.62
N VAL A 7 -2.97 45.31 14.24
CA VAL A 7 -3.20 44.82 12.88
C VAL A 7 -4.61 44.26 12.78
N LEU A 8 -5.53 45.09 12.26
CA LEU A 8 -6.89 44.67 11.96
C LEU A 8 -6.91 43.87 10.64
N TYR A 9 -7.04 42.55 10.76
CA TYR A 9 -7.24 41.69 9.59
C TYR A 9 -8.72 41.65 9.19
N VAL A 10 -9.03 42.18 8.01
CA VAL A 10 -10.39 42.15 7.46
C VAL A 10 -10.53 40.95 6.54
N PHE A 11 -11.40 40.01 6.90
CA PHE A 11 -11.70 38.87 6.05
C PHE A 11 -12.41 39.31 4.75
N PRO A 12 -12.09 38.72 3.59
CA PRO A 12 -12.81 38.98 2.35
C PRO A 12 -14.29 38.62 2.47
N LYS A 13 -15.18 39.33 1.75
CA LYS A 13 -16.64 39.07 1.76
C LYS A 13 -16.98 37.62 1.38
N ASP A 14 -16.14 36.98 0.55
CA ASP A 14 -16.31 35.60 0.09
C ASP A 14 -15.63 34.55 0.97
N TYR A 15 -15.18 34.89 2.19
CA TYR A 15 -14.42 33.94 3.01
C TYR A 15 -15.24 32.67 3.31
N ARG A 16 -16.55 32.81 3.54
CA ARG A 16 -17.44 31.69 3.89
C ARG A 16 -17.59 30.69 2.76
N SER A 17 -17.74 31.16 1.52
CA SER A 17 -17.88 30.27 0.36
C SER A 17 -16.55 29.56 0.06
N LYS A 18 -15.42 30.28 0.16
CA LYS A 18 -14.08 29.67 0.04
C LYS A 18 -13.80 28.63 1.12
N LEU A 19 -14.15 28.91 2.37
CA LEU A 19 -14.00 27.95 3.48
C LEU A 19 -14.92 26.75 3.33
N ALA A 20 -16.18 26.95 2.91
CA ALA A 20 -17.10 25.86 2.66
C ALA A 20 -16.58 24.95 1.55
N ALA A 21 -16.15 25.50 0.41
CA ALA A 21 -15.57 24.73 -0.69
C ALA A 21 -14.33 23.93 -0.24
N LYS A 22 -13.44 24.56 0.53
CA LYS A 22 -12.25 23.87 1.08
C LYS A 22 -12.64 22.77 2.07
N SER A 23 -13.64 23.01 2.92
CA SER A 23 -14.16 22.02 3.88
C SER A 23 -14.81 20.82 3.18
N PHE A 24 -15.53 21.05 2.08
CA PHE A 24 -16.07 19.95 1.27
C PHE A 24 -14.94 19.13 0.66
N ARG A 25 -13.92 19.77 0.07
CA ARG A 25 -12.77 19.06 -0.49
C ARG A 25 -12.06 18.18 0.54
N ILE A 26 -11.77 18.72 1.73
CA ILE A 26 -11.14 17.99 2.83
C ILE A 26 -11.99 16.78 3.27
N LYS A 27 -13.33 16.89 3.23
CA LYS A 27 -14.23 15.76 3.57
C LYS A 27 -14.28 14.68 2.49
N PHE A 28 -14.09 15.03 1.21
CA PHE A 28 -14.15 14.10 0.09
C PHE A 28 -12.82 13.42 -0.22
N GLU A 29 -11.70 14.07 0.08
CA GLU A 29 -10.34 13.54 -0.05
C GLU A 29 -10.19 12.12 0.55
N PRO A 30 -10.58 11.85 1.82
CA PRO A 30 -10.43 10.51 2.39
C PRO A 30 -11.31 9.44 1.70
N TRP A 31 -12.41 9.83 1.05
CA TRP A 31 -13.24 8.89 0.30
C TRP A 31 -12.60 8.54 -1.04
N VAL A 32 -12.02 9.52 -1.71
CA VAL A 32 -11.30 9.32 -2.97
C VAL A 32 -10.07 8.46 -2.72
N ASP A 33 -9.32 8.74 -1.66
CA ASP A 33 -8.10 7.98 -1.34
C ASP A 33 -8.41 6.54 -0.94
N LYS A 34 -9.48 6.32 -0.15
CA LYS A 34 -9.98 4.96 0.14
C LYS A 34 -10.45 4.24 -1.12
N ALA A 35 -11.11 4.94 -2.04
CA ALA A 35 -11.58 4.35 -3.29
C ALA A 35 -10.41 3.97 -4.21
N LYS A 36 -9.39 4.82 -4.32
CA LYS A 36 -8.16 4.52 -5.06
C LYS A 36 -7.45 3.30 -4.47
N ALA A 37 -7.25 3.28 -3.15
CA ALA A 37 -6.64 2.14 -2.47
C ALA A 37 -7.41 0.83 -2.68
N ALA A 38 -8.76 0.89 -2.64
CA ALA A 38 -9.60 -0.26 -2.91
C ALA A 38 -9.52 -0.73 -4.37
N LEU A 39 -9.47 0.21 -5.32
CA LEU A 39 -9.35 -0.10 -6.74
C LEU A 39 -7.99 -0.73 -7.05
N GLU A 40 -6.90 -0.16 -6.53
CA GLU A 40 -5.56 -0.72 -6.65
C GLU A 40 -5.49 -2.14 -6.07
N TYR A 41 -6.10 -2.36 -4.90
CA TYR A 41 -6.21 -3.69 -4.30
C TYR A 41 -6.98 -4.65 -5.20
N LEU A 42 -8.14 -4.27 -5.72
CA LEU A 42 -8.96 -5.12 -6.59
C LEU A 42 -8.24 -5.49 -7.89
N ILE A 43 -7.50 -4.56 -8.50
CA ILE A 43 -6.72 -4.84 -9.71
C ILE A 43 -5.61 -5.85 -9.41
N ARG A 44 -4.86 -5.63 -8.33
CA ARG A 44 -3.79 -6.56 -7.90
C ARG A 44 -4.37 -7.95 -7.59
N VAL A 45 -5.47 -8.00 -6.85
CA VAL A 45 -6.10 -9.25 -6.38
C VAL A 45 -6.84 -10.01 -7.50
N SER A 46 -7.34 -9.33 -8.51
CA SER A 46 -7.92 -10.01 -9.68
C SER A 46 -6.83 -10.54 -10.61
N PHE A 47 -5.80 -9.73 -10.87
CA PHE A 47 -4.72 -10.14 -11.76
C PHE A 47 -3.88 -11.29 -11.19
N GLY A 48 -3.50 -11.23 -9.92
CA GLY A 48 -2.69 -12.29 -9.30
C GLY A 48 -3.41 -13.65 -9.25
N THR A 49 -4.72 -13.66 -8.96
CA THR A 49 -5.53 -14.89 -8.92
C THR A 49 -5.70 -15.45 -10.31
N ALA A 50 -5.99 -14.59 -11.30
CA ALA A 50 -6.09 -15.01 -12.69
C ALA A 50 -4.77 -15.62 -13.18
N LEU A 51 -3.62 -15.00 -12.84
CA LEU A 51 -2.30 -15.52 -13.17
C LEU A 51 -2.07 -16.90 -12.56
N ILE A 52 -2.30 -17.07 -11.24
CA ILE A 52 -2.10 -18.36 -10.56
C ILE A 52 -3.06 -19.42 -11.10
N ALA A 53 -4.34 -19.07 -11.29
CA ALA A 53 -5.33 -19.98 -11.87
C ALA A 53 -4.93 -20.44 -13.27
N SER A 54 -4.38 -19.53 -14.09
CA SER A 54 -3.92 -19.87 -15.44
C SER A 54 -2.76 -20.88 -15.41
N ILE A 55 -1.78 -20.71 -14.52
CA ILE A 55 -0.64 -21.63 -14.39
C ILE A 55 -1.12 -23.01 -13.94
N VAL A 56 -2.02 -23.07 -12.96
CA VAL A 56 -2.59 -24.34 -12.46
C VAL A 56 -3.39 -25.05 -13.57
N LEU A 57 -4.17 -24.32 -14.35
CA LEU A 57 -4.96 -24.89 -15.46
C LEU A 57 -4.04 -25.45 -16.56
N VAL A 58 -3.00 -24.71 -16.95
CA VAL A 58 -1.99 -25.19 -17.90
C VAL A 58 -1.27 -26.43 -17.36
N TYR A 59 -0.90 -26.45 -16.08
CA TYR A 59 -0.21 -27.60 -15.49
C TYR A 59 -1.10 -28.84 -15.39
N THR A 60 -2.35 -28.67 -14.95
CA THR A 60 -3.32 -29.78 -14.87
C THR A 60 -3.66 -30.34 -16.25
N THR A 61 -3.78 -29.50 -17.27
CA THR A 61 -4.00 -29.97 -18.66
C THR A 61 -2.80 -30.73 -19.21
N ILE A 62 -1.56 -30.30 -18.93
CA ILE A 62 -0.36 -31.05 -19.31
C ILE A 62 -0.36 -32.43 -18.64
N ILE A 63 -0.57 -32.52 -17.31
CA ILE A 63 -0.60 -33.81 -16.60
C ILE A 63 -1.71 -34.71 -17.14
N ALA A 64 -2.91 -34.16 -17.35
CA ALA A 64 -4.03 -34.91 -17.91
C ALA A 64 -3.68 -35.49 -19.29
N LEU A 65 -3.02 -34.71 -20.15
CA LEU A 65 -2.60 -35.15 -21.48
C LEU A 65 -1.53 -36.25 -21.46
N ILE A 66 -0.55 -36.20 -20.55
CA ILE A 66 0.45 -37.28 -20.47
C ILE A 66 -0.16 -38.54 -19.84
N THR A 67 -1.07 -38.38 -18.88
CA THR A 67 -1.74 -39.51 -18.20
C THR A 67 -2.75 -40.19 -19.12
N SER A 68 -3.45 -39.44 -19.97
CA SER A 68 -4.38 -40.00 -20.97
C SER A 68 -3.67 -40.72 -22.12
N ARG A 69 -2.33 -40.57 -22.23
CA ARG A 69 -1.50 -41.27 -23.22
C ARG A 69 -0.95 -42.60 -22.72
N SER A 70 -1.25 -42.97 -21.49
CA SER A 70 -0.74 -44.18 -20.84
C SER A 70 -1.88 -45.10 -20.40
N ASP A 71 -2.69 -45.55 -21.37
CA ASP A 71 -3.45 -46.79 -21.24
C ASP A 71 -2.84 -47.81 -22.18
N GLU A 72 -1.80 -48.50 -21.71
CA GLU A 72 -1.38 -49.81 -22.20
C GLU A 72 -0.43 -50.43 -21.16
N ASP A 73 -1.03 -51.31 -20.36
CA ASP A 73 -0.45 -52.38 -19.54
C ASP A 73 0.72 -52.07 -18.60
N ASN A 74 0.46 -52.18 -17.29
CA ASN A 74 1.30 -53.03 -16.44
C ASN A 74 0.65 -53.41 -15.11
N ARG A 75 0.36 -54.71 -14.99
CA ARG A 75 0.14 -55.39 -13.72
C ARG A 75 1.45 -55.38 -12.93
N GLY A 76 1.43 -54.64 -11.82
CA GLY A 76 2.31 -54.86 -10.68
C GLY A 76 3.76 -54.40 -10.82
N ARG A 77 4.11 -53.30 -10.13
CA ARG A 77 5.29 -53.27 -9.25
C ARG A 77 5.27 -51.99 -8.41
N ARG A 78 5.33 -52.19 -7.09
CA ARG A 78 5.77 -51.19 -6.12
C ARG A 78 7.05 -50.54 -6.64
N GLY A 79 7.00 -49.22 -6.84
CA GLY A 79 8.14 -48.43 -7.24
C GLY A 79 7.74 -46.97 -7.18
N GLY A 80 7.82 -46.40 -5.98
CA GLY A 80 7.67 -44.96 -5.78
C GLY A 80 8.69 -44.24 -6.66
N ARG A 81 8.20 -43.58 -7.71
CA ARG A 81 8.97 -42.56 -8.42
C ARG A 81 8.89 -41.31 -7.58
N SER A 82 9.93 -41.08 -6.78
CA SER A 82 10.26 -39.74 -6.33
C SER A 82 10.49 -38.90 -7.59
N TYR A 83 9.60 -37.96 -7.83
CA TYR A 83 9.85 -36.82 -8.69
C TYR A 83 10.90 -35.97 -7.97
N ASP A 84 12.18 -36.27 -8.23
CA ASP A 84 13.29 -35.41 -7.85
C ASP A 84 13.33 -34.24 -8.85
N THR A 85 12.43 -33.29 -8.62
CA THR A 85 12.53 -31.95 -9.20
C THR A 85 13.36 -31.15 -8.20
N GLY A 86 14.66 -30.99 -8.46
CA GLY A 86 15.65 -30.33 -7.61
C GLY A 86 15.44 -28.83 -7.35
N PHE A 87 14.18 -28.38 -7.32
CA PHE A 87 13.76 -27.06 -6.89
C PHE A 87 12.75 -27.22 -5.75
N THR A 88 13.26 -27.31 -4.52
CA THR A 88 12.43 -27.30 -3.32
C THR A 88 11.93 -25.88 -3.05
N PHE A 89 11.02 -25.39 -3.90
CA PHE A 89 10.18 -24.25 -3.51
C PHE A 89 9.25 -24.76 -2.41
N TYR A 90 9.46 -24.30 -1.17
CA TYR A 90 8.50 -24.48 -0.09
C TYR A 90 7.26 -23.63 -0.39
N LEU A 91 6.44 -24.07 -1.35
CA LEU A 91 5.11 -23.51 -1.61
C LEU A 91 4.17 -24.08 -0.55
N SER A 92 4.08 -23.39 0.58
CA SER A 92 3.05 -23.71 1.57
C SER A 92 1.69 -23.30 0.98
N PRO A 93 0.64 -24.13 1.00
CA PRO A 93 -0.70 -23.70 0.62
C PRO A 93 -1.18 -22.50 1.44
N THR A 94 -0.64 -22.37 2.66
CA THR A 94 -0.83 -21.24 3.58
C THR A 94 -0.27 -19.92 3.05
N ASP A 95 0.71 -19.94 2.13
CA ASP A 95 1.21 -18.75 1.43
C ASP A 95 0.20 -18.17 0.43
N LEU A 96 -0.90 -18.85 0.13
CA LEU A 96 -1.97 -18.26 -0.69
C LEU A 96 -3.00 -17.51 0.15
N PHE A 97 -3.06 -17.76 1.46
CA PHE A 97 -4.13 -17.21 2.30
C PHE A 97 -3.93 -15.74 2.65
N TRP A 98 -2.68 -15.24 2.69
CA TRP A 98 -2.42 -13.82 2.90
C TRP A 98 -2.93 -12.94 1.76
N TYR A 99 -3.01 -13.49 0.54
CA TYR A 99 -3.51 -12.82 -0.64
C TYR A 99 -4.98 -12.39 -0.54
N TRP A 100 -5.77 -13.18 0.20
CA TRP A 100 -7.20 -12.94 0.41
C TRP A 100 -7.49 -12.02 1.59
N ASP A 101 -6.48 -11.61 2.34
CA ASP A 101 -6.65 -10.69 3.46
C ASP A 101 -6.57 -9.23 2.99
N PRO A 102 -7.71 -8.49 2.98
CA PRO A 102 -7.72 -7.08 2.57
C PRO A 102 -6.92 -6.17 3.49
N TYR A 103 -6.56 -6.65 4.69
CA TYR A 103 -5.75 -5.91 5.65
C TYR A 103 -4.27 -6.28 5.61
N TYR A 104 -3.85 -7.19 4.74
CA TYR A 104 -2.47 -7.66 4.69
C TYR A 104 -1.48 -6.52 4.39
N TYR A 105 -1.74 -5.71 3.35
CA TYR A 105 -0.91 -4.55 3.03
C TYR A 105 -0.92 -3.49 4.14
N ARG A 106 -2.03 -3.35 4.87
CA ARG A 106 -2.14 -2.40 5.99
C ARG A 106 -1.35 -2.88 7.21
N ARG A 107 -1.38 -4.18 7.50
CA ARG A 107 -0.59 -4.80 8.58
C ARG A 107 0.90 -4.84 8.24
N ARG A 108 1.26 -5.08 6.98
CA ARG A 108 2.66 -5.06 6.54
C ARG A 108 3.34 -3.72 6.77
N ARG A 109 2.63 -2.60 6.57
CA ARG A 109 3.16 -1.25 6.87
C ARG A 109 3.61 -1.08 8.32
N LEU A 110 2.95 -1.73 9.28
CA LEU A 110 3.33 -1.68 10.69
C LEU A 110 4.53 -2.59 11.02
N ARG A 111 4.89 -3.49 10.10
CA ARG A 111 5.93 -4.52 10.27
C ARG A 111 7.18 -4.28 9.43
N THR A 112 7.21 -3.24 8.61
CA THR A 112 8.33 -2.94 7.68
C THR A 112 9.67 -2.68 8.38
N ASP A 113 9.70 -2.49 9.70
CA ASP A 113 10.93 -2.37 10.50
C ASP A 113 11.55 -3.71 10.92
N ASP A 114 10.80 -4.82 10.85
CA ASP A 114 11.32 -6.14 11.21
C ASP A 114 11.65 -6.94 9.93
N ASP A 115 12.86 -7.49 9.86
CA ASP A 115 13.42 -8.40 8.84
C ASP A 115 12.64 -9.75 8.72
N GLU A 116 11.30 -9.69 8.65
CA GLU A 116 10.45 -10.86 8.43
C GLU A 116 10.61 -11.29 6.97
N ARG A 117 11.35 -12.40 6.75
CA ARG A 117 11.66 -12.98 5.44
C ARG A 117 10.40 -13.07 4.56
N MET A 118 10.35 -12.28 3.49
CA MET A 118 9.26 -12.35 2.51
C MET A 118 9.26 -13.71 1.81
N ASN A 119 8.09 -14.32 1.67
CA ASN A 119 7.95 -15.55 0.90
C ASN A 119 8.20 -15.27 -0.60
N PHE A 120 8.64 -16.27 -1.38
CA PHE A 120 8.99 -16.08 -2.80
C PHE A 120 7.85 -15.43 -3.62
N ILE A 121 6.62 -15.91 -3.42
CA ILE A 121 5.44 -15.37 -4.12
C ILE A 121 5.17 -13.92 -3.72
N GLU A 122 5.39 -13.58 -2.47
CA GLU A 122 5.25 -12.23 -1.95
C GLU A 122 6.30 -11.28 -2.55
N SER A 123 7.56 -11.72 -2.66
CA SER A 123 8.62 -10.93 -3.32
C SER A 123 8.32 -10.70 -4.80
N VAL A 124 7.83 -11.72 -5.53
CA VAL A 124 7.40 -11.56 -6.92
C VAL A 124 6.22 -10.59 -7.01
N PHE A 125 5.29 -10.65 -6.06
CA PHE A 125 4.12 -9.77 -6.06
C PHE A 125 4.48 -8.31 -5.75
N SER A 126 5.34 -8.07 -4.75
CA SER A 126 5.91 -6.75 -4.45
C SER A 126 6.71 -6.21 -5.65
N PHE A 127 7.48 -7.06 -6.34
CA PHE A 127 8.20 -6.64 -7.54
C PHE A 127 7.27 -6.23 -8.70
N VAL A 128 6.20 -6.99 -8.95
CA VAL A 128 5.29 -6.73 -10.09
C VAL A 128 4.34 -5.55 -9.80
N PHE A 129 3.85 -5.41 -8.56
CA PHE A 129 2.81 -4.43 -8.24
C PHE A 129 3.26 -3.30 -7.31
N GLY A 130 4.41 -3.43 -6.65
CA GLY A 130 4.91 -2.50 -5.64
C GLY A 130 4.21 -2.63 -4.28
N ASP A 131 4.88 -2.23 -3.20
CA ASP A 131 4.32 -2.26 -1.83
C ASP A 131 3.40 -1.07 -1.50
N GLY A 132 3.18 -0.18 -2.46
CA GLY A 132 2.38 1.03 -2.32
C GLY A 132 3.25 2.28 -2.35
N ASP A 133 2.66 3.43 -1.99
CA ASP A 133 3.39 4.69 -1.88
C ASP A 133 4.13 4.74 -0.53
N PRO A 134 5.47 4.89 -0.53
CA PRO A 134 6.28 4.92 0.69
C PRO A 134 6.04 6.17 1.53
N ASN A 135 5.46 7.22 0.94
CA ASN A 135 5.20 8.49 1.61
C ASN A 135 3.78 8.57 2.19
N GLN A 136 3.05 7.47 2.26
CA GLN A 136 1.71 7.50 2.85
C GLN A 136 1.76 7.75 4.35
N GLY A 137 0.99 8.73 4.82
CA GLY A 137 0.86 9.04 6.25
C GLY A 137 1.96 9.97 6.81
N ILE A 138 3.00 10.31 6.04
CA ILE A 138 4.06 11.21 6.50
C ILE A 138 3.52 12.58 6.91
N GLU A 139 2.49 13.06 6.21
CA GLU A 139 1.86 14.35 6.50
C GLU A 139 1.12 14.28 7.83
N GLU A 140 0.40 13.19 8.09
CA GLU A 140 -0.36 12.99 9.33
C GLU A 140 0.58 12.87 10.54
N GLU A 141 1.67 12.12 10.39
CA GLU A 141 2.72 12.01 11.41
C GLU A 141 3.40 13.36 11.67
N ARG A 142 3.71 14.11 10.60
CA ARG A 142 4.28 15.45 10.68
C ARG A 142 3.36 16.42 11.43
N TRP A 143 2.05 16.43 11.11
CA TRP A 143 1.07 17.25 11.85
C TRP A 143 0.97 16.84 13.32
N LYS A 144 1.07 15.54 13.61
CA LYS A 144 1.10 15.03 14.99
C LYS A 144 2.33 15.52 15.74
N LEU A 145 3.52 15.48 15.12
CA LEU A 145 4.77 15.99 15.69
C LEU A 145 4.70 17.50 15.94
N ILE A 146 4.16 18.26 15.00
CA ILE A 146 3.92 19.71 15.17
C ILE A 146 3.00 19.96 16.38
N GLY A 147 1.89 19.22 16.48
CA GLY A 147 0.96 19.35 17.61
C GLY A 147 1.59 19.00 18.95
N GLU A 148 2.39 17.94 19.00
CA GLU A 148 3.15 17.53 20.18
C GLU A 148 4.18 18.58 20.60
N TYR A 149 4.90 19.15 19.63
CA TYR A 149 5.88 20.21 19.85
C TYR A 149 5.24 21.52 20.35
N ILE A 150 4.09 21.92 19.80
CA ILE A 150 3.33 23.08 20.29
C ILE A 150 2.87 22.85 21.73
N THR A 151 2.38 21.64 22.02
CA THR A 151 1.86 21.29 23.34
C THR A 151 2.97 21.25 24.39
N SER A 152 4.15 20.72 24.04
CA SER A 152 5.30 20.64 24.96
C SER A 152 5.90 22.02 25.29
N ASN A 153 5.77 22.99 24.38
CA ASN A 153 6.21 24.38 24.57
C ASN A 153 5.13 25.29 25.19
N GLY A 154 4.05 24.72 25.76
CA GLY A 154 3.01 25.50 26.44
C GLY A 154 2.08 26.26 25.51
N GLY A 155 1.98 25.85 24.23
CA GLY A 155 1.04 26.40 23.26
C GLY A 155 1.52 27.63 22.49
N VAL A 156 2.76 28.09 22.72
CA VAL A 156 3.36 29.22 22.01
C VAL A 156 4.64 28.74 21.35
N VAL A 157 4.76 28.96 20.04
CA VAL A 157 5.92 28.60 19.23
C VAL A 157 6.18 29.70 18.20
N THR A 158 7.43 29.89 17.82
CA THR A 158 7.76 30.80 16.71
C THR A 158 7.73 30.06 15.37
N ALA A 159 7.66 30.80 14.26
CA ALA A 159 7.61 30.19 12.93
C ALA A 159 8.92 29.43 12.59
N GLU A 160 10.04 29.89 13.12
CA GLU A 160 11.37 29.34 12.94
C GLU A 160 11.52 27.99 13.63
N GLU A 161 10.88 27.80 14.79
CA GLU A 161 10.85 26.54 15.52
C GLU A 161 10.03 25.46 14.78
N LEU A 162 8.99 25.87 14.07
CA LEU A 162 8.19 24.96 13.24
C LEU A 162 8.77 24.73 11.84
N ALA A 163 9.71 25.56 11.39
CA ALA A 163 10.29 25.48 10.06
C ALA A 163 10.85 24.10 9.68
N PRO A 164 11.48 23.32 10.58
CA PRO A 164 11.97 21.97 10.25
C PRO A 164 10.87 20.97 9.90
N TYR A 165 9.64 21.20 10.39
CA TYR A 165 8.50 20.31 10.17
C TYR A 165 7.62 20.75 9.00
N LEU A 166 7.90 21.91 8.38
CA LEU A 166 7.10 22.46 7.30
C LEU A 166 7.84 22.36 5.97
N ASP A 167 7.16 21.88 4.95
CA ASP A 167 7.70 21.94 3.59
C ASP A 167 7.72 23.40 3.13
N LEU A 168 8.92 23.93 2.89
CA LEU A 168 9.07 25.21 2.23
C LEU A 168 8.64 25.06 0.77
N PRO A 169 7.82 25.98 0.23
CA PRO A 169 7.52 25.96 -1.20
C PRO A 169 8.85 26.11 -1.95
N THR A 170 9.29 25.04 -2.61
CA THR A 170 10.38 25.14 -3.58
C THR A 170 9.96 26.17 -4.61
N THR A 171 10.72 27.27 -4.73
CA THR A 171 10.56 28.26 -5.80
C THR A 171 10.86 27.59 -7.15
N LYS A 172 9.91 26.83 -7.67
CA LYS A 172 9.91 26.25 -9.01
C LYS A 172 8.63 26.72 -9.69
N GLY A 173 8.76 27.76 -10.50
CA GLY A 173 7.68 28.30 -11.32
C GLY A 173 7.43 29.80 -11.15
N ALA A 174 8.47 30.62 -11.25
CA ALA A 174 8.34 32.03 -11.59
C ALA A 174 9.32 32.33 -12.74
N LEU A 175 8.95 31.88 -13.93
CA LEU A 175 9.35 32.43 -15.22
C LEU A 175 8.12 32.41 -16.12
#